data_AF-A0A811T5U4-F1
#
_entry.id   AF-A0A811T5U4-F1
#
_cell.length_a   1.000
_cell.length_b   1.000
_cell.length_c   1.000
_cell.angle_alpha   90.00
_cell.angle_beta   90.00
_cell.angle_gamma   90.00
#
_symmetry.space_group_name_H-M   'P 1'
#
loop_
_entity.id
_entity.type
_entity.pdbx_description
1 polymer ?
#
loop_
_entity_poly.entity_id
_entity_poly.type
_entity_poly.pdbx_seq_one_letter_code
_entity_poly.pdbx_strand_id
1 'polypeptide(L)'
;MENYVKVSKDVFAPIVELVRIGLFRDEKDALVGIIREQARNKIWYYEGKISELKRKYKVNFPEFKRIIEERKDEEVFEEWDDFIRWESYEEALRYWTDVEARVYGEVN
;
A
#
# COMPACT_ATOMS: atom_id res chain seq x y z
N MET A 1 -13.61 -4.57 23.60
CA MET A 1 -14.95 -4.74 23.00
C MET A 1 -14.78 -4.62 21.50
N GLU A 2 -14.90 -5.72 20.77
CA GLU A 2 -14.90 -5.66 19.30
C GLU A 2 -16.22 -5.04 18.84
N ASN A 3 -16.13 -3.83 18.27
CA ASN A 3 -17.28 -3.14 17.69
C ASN A 3 -17.59 -3.75 16.32
N TYR A 4 -18.45 -4.76 16.30
CA TYR A 4 -18.96 -5.28 15.03
C TYR A 4 -20.07 -4.39 14.51
N VAL A 5 -19.87 -3.83 13.31
CA VAL A 5 -20.90 -3.09 12.58
C VAL A 5 -21.75 -4.09 11.80
N LYS A 6 -23.07 -4.07 11.98
CA LYS A 6 -23.98 -4.85 11.11
C LYS A 6 -23.97 -4.23 9.71
N VAL A 7 -23.44 -4.97 8.75
CA VAL A 7 -23.45 -4.60 7.32
C VAL A 7 -24.59 -5.34 6.64
N SER A 8 -25.37 -4.65 5.79
CA SER A 8 -26.40 -5.30 4.97
C SER A 8 -25.76 -6.27 3.99
N LYS A 9 -26.41 -7.42 3.75
CA LYS A 9 -25.96 -8.38 2.73
C LYS A 9 -25.93 -7.79 1.32
N ASP A 10 -26.75 -6.78 1.05
CA ASP A 10 -26.82 -6.12 -0.25
C ASP A 10 -25.50 -5.42 -0.62
N VAL A 11 -24.67 -5.07 0.36
CA VAL A 11 -23.33 -4.50 0.13
C VAL A 11 -22.41 -5.47 -0.61
N PHE A 12 -22.66 -6.78 -0.49
CA PHE A 12 -21.90 -7.82 -1.17
C PHE A 12 -22.52 -8.23 -2.52
N ALA A 13 -23.66 -7.64 -2.93
CA ALA A 13 -24.27 -7.94 -4.22
C ALA A 13 -23.31 -7.81 -5.42
N PRO A 14 -22.39 -6.81 -5.47
CA PRO A 14 -21.40 -6.76 -6.54
C PRO A 14 -20.49 -8.00 -6.57
N ILE A 15 -20.11 -8.55 -5.41
CA ILE A 15 -19.24 -9.73 -5.32
C ILE A 15 -19.96 -10.97 -5.85
N VAL A 16 -21.23 -11.13 -5.48
CA VAL A 16 -22.09 -12.22 -5.99
C VAL A 16 -22.19 -12.14 -7.51
N GLU A 17 -22.32 -10.94 -8.06
CA GLU A 17 -22.41 -10.76 -9.51
C GLU A 17 -21.12 -11.16 -10.22
N LEU A 18 -19.94 -10.86 -9.66
CA LEU A 18 -18.65 -11.27 -10.24
C LEU A 18 -18.51 -12.80 -10.32
N VAL A 19 -19.07 -13.53 -9.36
CA VAL A 19 -19.15 -15.00 -9.41
C VAL A 19 -20.13 -15.46 -10.48
N ARG A 20 -21.31 -14.84 -10.59
CA ARG A 20 -22.34 -15.20 -11.58
C ARG A 20 -21.86 -15.02 -13.02
N ILE A 21 -21.09 -13.98 -13.31
CA ILE A 21 -20.52 -13.74 -14.64
C ILE A 21 -19.26 -14.58 -14.91
N GLY A 22 -18.84 -15.43 -13.96
CA GLY A 22 -17.75 -16.37 -14.13
C GLY A 22 -16.34 -15.78 -13.99
N LEU A 23 -16.19 -14.57 -13.43
CA LEU A 23 -14.87 -13.99 -13.17
C LEU A 23 -14.17 -14.63 -11.97
N PHE A 24 -14.93 -15.15 -11.01
CA PHE A 24 -14.41 -15.83 -9.81
C PHE A 24 -15.18 -17.12 -9.54
N ARG A 25 -14.52 -18.06 -8.85
CA ARG A 25 -15.12 -19.37 -8.54
C ARG A 25 -16.24 -19.27 -7.50
N ASP A 26 -16.03 -18.44 -6.48
CA ASP A 26 -16.93 -18.25 -5.35
C ASP A 26 -16.70 -16.87 -4.71
N GLU A 27 -17.56 -16.47 -3.78
CA GLU A 27 -17.49 -15.13 -3.16
C GLU A 27 -16.19 -14.92 -2.36
N LYS A 28 -15.63 -15.99 -1.78
CA LYS A 28 -14.35 -15.94 -1.06
C LYS A 28 -13.20 -15.70 -2.04
N ASP A 29 -13.18 -16.41 -3.16
CA ASP A 29 -12.23 -16.24 -4.25
C ASP A 29 -12.29 -14.81 -4.82
N ALA A 30 -13.50 -14.27 -5.00
CA ALA A 30 -13.70 -12.88 -5.43
C ALA A 30 -13.14 -11.86 -4.42
N LEU A 31 -13.44 -12.02 -3.13
CA LEU A 31 -12.91 -11.14 -2.08
C LEU A 31 -11.38 -11.18 -2.03
N VAL A 32 -10.80 -12.39 -2.01
CA VAL A 32 -9.34 -12.58 -2.00
C VAL A 32 -8.72 -11.97 -3.25
N GLY A 33 -9.29 -12.23 -4.43
CA GLY A 33 -8.81 -11.69 -5.70
C GLY A 33 -8.79 -10.18 -5.73
N ILE A 34 -9.88 -9.52 -5.34
CA ILE A 34 -10.01 -8.06 -5.30
C ILE A 34 -8.97 -7.44 -4.34
N ILE A 35 -8.85 -7.99 -3.12
CA ILE A 35 -7.90 -7.48 -2.14
C ILE A 35 -6.46 -7.64 -2.64
N ARG A 36 -6.14 -8.75 -3.32
CA ARG A 36 -4.81 -8.98 -3.91
C ARG A 36 -4.50 -7.99 -5.02
N GLU A 37 -5.44 -7.75 -5.93
CA GLU A 37 -5.25 -6.75 -6.98
C GLU A 37 -5.07 -5.36 -6.38
N GLN A 38 -5.85 -5.01 -5.36
CA GLN A 38 -5.70 -3.74 -4.66
C GLN A 38 -4.32 -3.62 -4.00
N ALA A 39 -3.85 -4.66 -3.30
CA ALA A 39 -2.54 -4.67 -2.66
C ALA A 39 -1.41 -4.49 -3.69
N ARG A 40 -1.44 -5.24 -4.79
CA ARG A 40 -0.46 -5.12 -5.89
C ARG A 40 -0.44 -3.74 -6.51
N ASN A 41 -1.61 -3.17 -6.79
CA ASN A 41 -1.71 -1.82 -7.33
C ASN A 41 -1.12 -0.78 -6.38
N LYS A 42 -1.31 -0.95 -5.07
CA LYS A 42 -0.72 -0.06 -4.06
C LYS A 42 0.79 -0.24 -3.92
N ILE A 43 1.29 -1.47 -3.90
CA ILE A 43 2.72 -1.78 -3.90
C ILE A 43 3.39 -1.12 -5.10
N TRP A 44 2.89 -1.40 -6.31
CA TRP A 44 3.43 -0.82 -7.55
C TRP A 44 3.42 0.72 -7.54
N TYR A 45 2.34 1.32 -7.04
CA TYR A 45 2.24 2.78 -6.90
C TYR A 45 3.34 3.34 -5.98
N TYR A 46 3.52 2.78 -4.79
CA TYR A 46 4.51 3.28 -3.83
C TYR A 46 5.95 3.00 -4.26
N GLU A 47 6.22 1.84 -4.89
CA GLU A 47 7.51 1.56 -5.53
C GLU A 47 7.86 2.60 -6.60
N GLY A 48 6.88 3.00 -7.40
CA GLY A 48 7.02 4.09 -8.38
C GLY A 48 7.38 5.42 -7.71
N LYS A 49 6.65 5.79 -6.64
CA LYS A 49 6.90 7.04 -5.89
C LYS A 49 8.25 7.07 -5.19
N ILE A 50 8.65 5.96 -4.57
CA ILE A 50 9.98 5.80 -3.99
C ILE A 50 11.06 5.90 -5.07
N SER A 51 10.84 5.30 -6.25
CA SER A 51 11.81 5.36 -7.36
C SER A 51 11.97 6.78 -7.91
N GLU A 52 10.90 7.57 -8.00
CA GLU A 52 10.95 8.98 -8.38
C GLU A 52 11.88 9.78 -7.43
N LEU A 53 11.75 9.58 -6.12
CA LEU A 53 12.56 10.25 -5.10
C LEU A 53 14.01 9.76 -5.07
N LYS A 54 14.24 8.45 -5.19
CA LYS A 54 15.59 7.87 -5.36
C LYS A 54 16.30 8.48 -6.57
N ARG A 55 15.59 8.68 -7.68
CA ARG A 55 16.16 9.33 -8.87
C ARG A 55 16.44 10.81 -8.66
N LYS A 56 15.55 11.52 -7.95
CA LYS A 56 15.70 12.95 -7.63
C LYS A 56 16.95 13.20 -6.79
N TYR A 57 17.12 12.43 -5.71
CA TYR A 57 18.19 12.64 -4.73
C TYR A 57 19.44 11.77 -4.95
N LYS A 58 19.36 10.76 -5.81
CA LYS A 58 20.44 9.80 -6.15
C LYS A 58 20.99 9.03 -4.94
N VAL A 59 20.16 8.85 -3.93
CA VAL A 59 20.46 8.13 -2.67
C VAL A 59 19.31 7.22 -2.30
N ASN A 60 19.50 6.32 -1.35
CA ASN A 60 18.41 5.57 -0.72
C ASN A 60 17.79 6.37 0.45
N PHE A 61 16.66 5.89 0.99
CA PHE A 61 15.95 6.60 2.06
C PHE A 61 16.79 6.76 3.34
N PRO A 62 17.49 5.73 3.86
CA PRO A 62 18.38 5.90 5.03
C PRO A 62 19.46 6.97 4.83
N GLU A 63 20.08 7.02 3.65
CA GLU A 63 21.06 8.05 3.29
C GLU A 63 20.41 9.44 3.23
N PHE A 64 19.24 9.55 2.61
CA PHE A 64 18.50 10.81 2.54
C PHE A 64 18.12 11.31 3.94
N LYS A 65 17.63 10.42 4.80
CA LYS A 65 17.31 10.74 6.20
C LYS A 65 18.52 11.31 6.95
N ARG A 66 19.69 10.69 6.81
CA ARG A 66 20.94 11.22 7.40
C ARG A 66 21.28 12.61 6.88
N ILE A 67 21.15 12.86 5.58
CA ILE A 67 21.44 14.17 4.98
C ILE A 67 20.55 15.26 5.59
N ILE A 68 19.26 14.96 5.82
CA ILE A 68 18.31 15.89 6.42
C ILE A 68 18.60 16.11 7.91
N GLU A 69 18.86 15.05 8.67
CA GLU A 69 19.10 15.12 10.12
C GLU A 69 20.46 15.75 10.50
N GLU A 70 21.50 15.55 9.68
CA GLU A 70 22.86 16.04 9.96
C GLU A 70 23.09 17.48 9.47
N ARG A 71 22.13 18.08 8.75
CA ARG A 71 22.27 19.43 8.21
C ARG A 71 22.17 20.48 9.33
N LYS A 72 23.21 21.30 9.47
CA LYS A 72 23.33 22.31 10.54
C LYS A 72 22.91 23.72 10.14
N ASP A 73 23.04 24.08 8.86
CA ASP A 73 23.19 25.48 8.49
C ASP A 73 22.06 26.04 7.59
N GLU A 74 21.15 25.21 7.06
CA GLU A 74 19.99 25.72 6.28
C GLU A 74 18.86 24.69 6.11
N GLU A 75 17.63 25.03 6.52
CA GLU A 75 16.45 24.20 6.22
C GLU A 75 16.01 24.40 4.77
N VAL A 76 15.94 23.31 4.01
CA VAL A 76 15.37 23.33 2.67
C VAL A 76 13.98 22.69 2.74
N PHE A 77 12.93 23.52 2.77
CA PHE A 77 11.54 23.09 2.94
C PHE A 77 11.12 22.01 1.94
N GLU A 78 11.54 22.12 0.69
CA GLU A 78 11.23 21.10 -0.34
C GLU A 78 11.77 19.72 0.03
N GLU A 79 12.97 19.66 0.62
CA GLU A 79 13.59 18.40 1.01
C GLU A 79 12.94 17.82 2.26
N TRP A 80 12.49 18.66 3.19
CA TRP A 80 11.68 18.24 4.33
C TRP A 80 10.31 17.69 3.90
N ASP A 81 9.63 18.35 2.96
CA ASP A 81 8.37 17.86 2.40
C ASP A 81 8.55 16.53 1.66
N ASP A 82 9.65 16.40 0.91
CA ASP A 82 10.00 15.15 0.23
C ASP A 82 10.40 14.06 1.23
N PHE A 83 11.07 14.39 2.33
CA PHE A 83 11.41 13.46 3.41
C PHE A 83 10.16 12.86 4.06
N ILE A 84 9.22 13.71 4.48
CA ILE A 84 7.95 13.27 5.09
C ILE A 84 7.17 12.39 4.11
N ARG A 85 7.11 12.77 2.84
CA ARG A 85 6.45 11.97 1.79
C ARG A 85 7.15 10.64 1.59
N TRP A 86 8.47 10.62 1.48
CA TRP A 86 9.23 9.38 1.30
C TRP A 86 9.02 8.43 2.47
N GLU A 87 9.13 8.91 3.71
CA GLU A 87 8.89 8.10 4.90
C GLU A 87 7.50 7.45 4.83
N SER A 88 6.47 8.23 4.54
CA SER A 88 5.10 7.72 4.39
C SER A 88 4.96 6.64 3.29
N TYR A 89 5.72 6.75 2.20
CA TYR A 89 5.69 5.76 1.12
C TYR A 89 6.40 4.46 1.51
N GLU A 90 7.51 4.52 2.25
CA GLU A 90 8.20 3.33 2.77
C GLU A 90 7.31 2.59 3.78
N GLU A 91 6.58 3.32 4.63
CA GLU A 91 5.60 2.73 5.55
C GLU A 91 4.42 2.09 4.83
N ALA A 92 3.85 2.80 3.85
CA ALA A 92 2.73 2.29 3.08
C ALA A 92 3.12 1.07 2.25
N LEU A 93 4.30 1.08 1.62
CA LEU A 93 4.83 -0.06 0.88
C LEU A 93 4.93 -1.29 1.78
N ARG A 94 5.55 -1.16 2.95
CA ARG A 94 5.65 -2.25 3.93
C ARG A 94 4.27 -2.78 4.34
N TYR A 95 3.33 -1.88 4.65
CA TYR A 95 1.97 -2.28 5.01
C TYR A 95 1.28 -3.09 3.89
N TRP A 96 1.34 -2.63 2.64
CA TRP A 96 0.66 -3.33 1.54
C TRP A 96 1.35 -4.64 1.16
N THR A 97 2.67 -4.72 1.30
CA THR A 97 3.42 -5.98 1.17
C THR A 97 3.00 -6.98 2.25
N ASP A 98 2.82 -6.54 3.51
CA ASP A 98 2.31 -7.40 4.58
C ASP A 98 0.88 -7.86 4.32
N VAL A 99 0.02 -6.97 3.79
CA VAL A 99 -1.35 -7.33 3.38
C VAL A 99 -1.32 -8.39 2.28
N GLU A 100 -0.50 -8.21 1.23
CA GLU A 100 -0.38 -9.20 0.16
C GLU A 100 0.09 -10.56 0.71
N ALA A 101 1.08 -10.56 1.60
CA ALA A 101 1.60 -11.77 2.24
C ALA A 101 0.56 -12.50 3.10
N ARG A 102 -0.23 -11.78 3.90
CA ARG A 102 -1.30 -12.37 4.75
C ARG A 102 -2.41 -12.98 3.92
N VAL A 103 -2.85 -12.26 2.89
CA VAL A 103 -3.89 -12.75 1.98
C VAL A 103 -3.39 -13.94 1.15
N TYR A 104 -2.08 -14.08 0.94
CA TYR A 104 -1.46 -15.28 0.36
C TYR A 104 -1.37 -16.45 1.35
N GLY A 105 -0.99 -16.18 2.61
CA GLY A 105 -0.76 -17.17 3.64
C GLY A 105 -2.02 -17.87 4.17
N GLU A 106 -3.18 -17.23 4.10
CA GLU A 106 -4.47 -17.83 4.50
C GLU A 106 -5.10 -18.77 3.44
N VAL A 107 -4.44 -18.95 2.29
CA VAL A 107 -4.95 -19.74 1.16
C VAL A 107 -4.21 -21.08 0.96
N ASN A 108 -3.28 -21.44 1.86
CA ASN A 108 -2.65 -22.77 1.88
C ASN A 108 -3.17 -23.64 3.03
#